data_AF-A0A8B6H8Q3-F1
#
_entry.id   AF-A0A8B6H8Q3-F1
#
_cell.length_a   1.000
_cell.length_b   1.000
_cell.length_c   1.000
_cell.angle_alpha   90.00
_cell.angle_beta   90.00
_cell.angle_gamma   90.00
#
_symmetry.space_group_name_H-M   'P 1'
#
loop_
_entity.id
_entity.type
_entity.pdbx_description
1 polymer ?
#
loop_
_entity_poly.entity_id
_entity_poly.type
_entity_poly.pdbx_seq_one_letter_code
_entity_poly.pdbx_strand_id
1 'polypeptide(L)'
;MDISRLKSLRAGNKAAVTKVFKKLEEAIGDSQIDRRSVKRVTTDKTRPINTKDKSFNSNRKKQCAYCDGNHWPNECKDVIDHDKRVAIIKEKRLCFNCLVCHKQEECDLEKFWKLESLGIDAKEQNDPDLAESIENYLQTSITKKNNKYITKLPWRENAPELPTNEDIAKRRTESVIRRLKKDPEMFRKYGEIITDQEQRGFIEKGI
;
A
#
# COMPACT_ATOMS: atom_id res chain seq x y z
N MET A 1 -15.46 -2.65 -16.79
CA MET A 1 -15.39 -1.58 -15.78
C MET A 1 -16.07 -0.33 -16.36
N ASP A 2 -16.70 0.50 -15.52
CA ASP A 2 -17.56 1.61 -15.95
C ASP A 2 -16.74 2.84 -16.42
N ILE A 3 -16.87 3.18 -17.70
CA ILE A 3 -16.12 4.23 -18.43
C ILE A 3 -16.64 5.64 -18.07
N SER A 4 -17.70 5.74 -17.27
CA SER A 4 -18.36 6.99 -16.89
C SER A 4 -17.47 8.00 -16.14
N ARG A 5 -16.29 7.57 -15.65
CA ARG A 5 -15.32 8.42 -14.93
C ARG A 5 -14.32 9.17 -15.83
N LEU A 6 -14.34 8.99 -17.16
CA LEU A 6 -13.47 9.72 -18.10
C LEU A 6 -13.98 11.13 -18.47
N LYS A 7 -14.78 11.78 -17.62
CA LYS A 7 -15.37 13.11 -17.88
C LYS A 7 -14.43 14.27 -17.57
N SER A 8 -13.28 14.03 -16.93
CA SER A 8 -12.33 15.07 -16.49
C SER A 8 -11.01 15.13 -17.29
N LEU A 9 -10.79 14.30 -18.31
CA LEU A 9 -9.57 14.34 -19.13
C LEU A 9 -9.71 15.24 -20.36
N ARG A 10 -8.68 16.06 -20.65
CA ARG A 10 -8.54 16.79 -21.93
C ARG A 10 -8.57 15.81 -23.12
N ALA A 11 -9.18 16.24 -24.23
CA ALA A 11 -9.52 15.40 -25.38
C ALA A 11 -8.34 14.57 -25.95
N GLY A 12 -7.11 15.12 -25.94
CA GLY A 12 -5.91 14.41 -26.40
C GLY A 12 -5.50 13.22 -25.52
N ASN A 13 -5.56 13.36 -24.20
CA ASN A 13 -5.18 12.31 -23.24
C ASN A 13 -6.23 11.20 -23.16
N LYS A 14 -7.49 11.56 -23.42
CA LYS A 14 -8.60 10.59 -23.45
C LYS A 14 -8.41 9.56 -24.56
N ALA A 15 -7.94 9.95 -25.74
CA ALA A 15 -7.74 9.04 -26.86
C ALA A 15 -6.58 8.05 -26.62
N ALA A 16 -5.45 8.53 -26.09
CA ALA A 16 -4.29 7.69 -25.78
C ALA A 16 -4.59 6.67 -24.66
N VAL A 17 -5.19 7.13 -23.56
CA VAL A 17 -5.60 6.28 -22.44
C VAL A 17 -6.63 5.23 -22.89
N THR A 18 -7.63 5.63 -23.68
CA THR A 18 -8.63 4.69 -24.21
C THR A 18 -8.01 3.62 -25.12
N LYS A 19 -7.01 3.98 -25.92
CA LYS A 19 -6.29 3.05 -26.82
C LYS A 19 -5.44 2.04 -26.04
N VAL A 20 -4.83 2.46 -24.93
CA VAL A 20 -4.09 1.58 -24.01
C VAL A 20 -5.03 0.62 -23.30
N PHE A 21 -6.16 1.11 -22.77
CA PHE A 21 -7.16 0.26 -22.11
C PHE A 21 -7.76 -0.78 -23.07
N LYS A 22 -8.08 -0.37 -24.31
CA LYS A 22 -8.63 -1.28 -25.32
C LYS A 22 -7.64 -2.37 -25.74
N LYS A 23 -6.35 -2.02 -25.90
CA LYS A 23 -5.27 -3.01 -26.12
C LYS A 23 -5.08 -3.96 -24.95
N LEU A 24 -5.30 -3.49 -23.71
CA LEU A 24 -5.25 -4.31 -22.50
C LEU A 24 -6.42 -5.29 -22.44
N GLU A 25 -7.64 -4.86 -22.80
CA GLU A 25 -8.83 -5.71 -22.86
C GLU A 25 -8.72 -6.77 -23.97
N GLU A 26 -8.24 -6.40 -25.16
CA GLU A 26 -7.99 -7.32 -26.28
C GLU A 26 -6.89 -8.35 -25.96
N ALA A 27 -5.92 -8.00 -25.11
CA ALA A 27 -4.87 -8.91 -24.64
C ALA A 27 -5.32 -9.86 -23.52
N ILE A 28 -6.45 -9.57 -22.87
CA ILE A 28 -7.13 -10.41 -21.89
C ILE A 28 -8.24 -11.15 -22.64
N GLY A 29 -7.86 -12.11 -23.49
CA GLY A 29 -8.82 -13.04 -24.07
C GLY A 29 -9.60 -13.77 -22.96
N ASP A 30 -10.91 -13.93 -23.18
CA ASP A 30 -11.89 -14.51 -22.26
C ASP A 30 -11.39 -15.78 -21.57
N SER A 31 -10.77 -15.59 -20.41
CA SER A 31 -10.51 -16.66 -19.46
C SER A 31 -11.32 -16.33 -18.22
N GLN A 32 -12.36 -17.12 -17.99
CA GLN A 32 -13.20 -17.06 -16.81
C GLN A 32 -12.30 -17.21 -15.57
N ILE A 33 -12.05 -16.10 -14.87
CA ILE A 33 -11.43 -16.15 -13.54
C ILE A 33 -12.50 -16.65 -12.57
N ASP A 34 -12.42 -17.93 -12.20
CA ASP A 34 -13.13 -18.47 -11.05
C ASP A 34 -12.71 -17.70 -9.79
N ARG A 35 -13.68 -17.00 -9.18
CA ARG A 35 -13.49 -16.17 -7.98
C ARG A 35 -13.57 -16.97 -6.69
N ARG A 36 -13.46 -18.30 -6.71
CA ARG A 36 -13.50 -19.10 -5.49
C ARG A 36 -12.10 -19.43 -4.98
N SER A 37 -11.88 -19.00 -3.73
CA SER A 37 -10.80 -19.39 -2.81
C SER A 37 -9.52 -18.53 -2.81
N VAL A 38 -9.64 -17.23 -2.52
CA VAL A 38 -8.54 -16.51 -1.85
C VAL A 38 -8.74 -16.62 -0.35
N LYS A 39 -7.99 -17.51 0.30
CA LYS A 39 -7.92 -17.56 1.77
C LYS A 39 -7.17 -16.31 2.26
N ARG A 40 -7.80 -15.58 3.17
CA ARG A 40 -7.30 -14.34 3.77
C ARG A 40 -6.05 -14.68 4.60
N VAL A 41 -4.87 -14.24 4.18
CA VAL A 41 -3.64 -14.32 4.99
C VAL A 41 -3.68 -13.20 6.02
N THR A 42 -3.67 -13.59 7.29
CA THR A 42 -3.54 -12.66 8.42
C THR A 42 -2.07 -12.30 8.61
N THR A 43 -1.70 -11.04 8.38
CA THR A 43 -0.40 -10.50 8.79
C THR A 43 -0.63 -9.39 9.80
N ASP A 44 -0.19 -9.62 11.04
CA ASP A 44 -0.15 -8.60 12.10
C ASP A 44 1.26 -7.97 12.20
N LYS A 45 1.27 -6.63 12.30
CA LYS A 45 2.21 -5.69 12.96
C LYS A 45 3.73 -5.88 12.77
N THR A 46 4.53 -4.86 12.41
CA THR A 46 4.52 -3.42 12.75
C THR A 46 5.38 -2.64 11.74
N ARG A 47 4.93 -1.46 11.26
CA ARG A 47 5.78 -0.47 10.56
C ARG A 47 5.81 0.83 11.37
N PRO A 48 6.95 1.57 11.43
CA PRO A 48 7.05 2.79 12.23
C PRO A 48 6.19 3.89 11.61
N ILE A 49 5.35 4.52 12.44
CA ILE A 49 4.52 5.67 12.07
C ILE A 49 5.40 6.92 12.15
N ASN A 50 5.51 7.67 11.05
CA ASN A 50 6.12 9.00 11.05
C ASN A 50 5.08 9.99 11.60
N THR A 51 5.28 10.46 12.82
CA THR A 51 4.30 11.24 13.61
C THR A 51 4.29 12.74 13.25
N LYS A 52 4.20 13.10 11.96
CA LYS A 52 4.18 14.52 11.57
C LYS A 52 3.06 14.90 10.59
N ASP A 53 1.88 14.31 10.74
CA ASP A 53 0.67 14.85 10.12
C ASP A 53 -0.03 15.86 11.02
N LYS A 54 0.12 17.12 10.64
CA LYS A 54 -0.66 18.25 11.15
C LYS A 54 -2.07 18.21 10.54
N SER A 55 -2.87 17.28 11.02
CA SER A 55 -4.34 17.27 10.89
C SER A 55 -5.05 16.79 12.16
N PHE A 56 -4.34 16.18 13.11
CA PHE A 56 -4.86 16.00 14.46
C PHE A 56 -4.74 17.30 15.23
N ASN A 57 -5.83 18.05 15.28
CA ASN A 57 -5.97 19.20 16.18
C ASN A 57 -5.56 18.75 17.60
N SER A 58 -4.41 19.24 18.07
CA SER A 58 -3.75 18.87 19.34
C SER A 58 -4.55 19.22 20.59
N ASN A 59 -5.73 19.84 20.42
CA ASN A 59 -6.63 20.26 21.49
C ASN A 59 -7.91 19.43 21.63
N ARG A 60 -8.06 18.29 20.93
CA ARG A 60 -9.23 17.42 21.14
C ARG A 60 -9.01 16.55 22.39
N LYS A 61 -9.97 16.62 23.34
CA LYS A 61 -10.04 15.71 24.49
C LYS A 61 -10.02 14.26 23.99
N LYS A 62 -9.32 13.36 24.69
CA LYS A 62 -9.23 11.93 24.36
C LYS A 62 -10.60 11.28 24.56
N GLN A 63 -11.52 11.38 23.62
CA GLN A 63 -12.85 10.76 23.75
C GLN A 63 -12.92 9.47 22.95
N CYS A 64 -13.23 8.37 23.62
CA CYS A 64 -13.42 7.08 23.00
C CYS A 64 -14.74 7.03 22.23
N ALA A 65 -14.70 6.72 20.93
CA ALA A 65 -15.89 6.58 20.10
C ALA A 65 -16.85 5.45 20.57
N TYR A 66 -16.32 4.45 21.28
CA TYR A 66 -17.07 3.26 21.66
C TYR A 66 -17.81 3.43 23.00
N CYS A 67 -17.11 3.89 24.04
CA CYS A 67 -17.64 3.98 25.40
C CYS A 67 -17.66 5.40 25.98
N ASP A 68 -17.33 6.42 25.17
CA ASP A 68 -17.31 7.83 25.56
C ASP A 68 -16.36 8.18 26.72
N GLY A 69 -15.46 7.26 27.09
CA GLY A 69 -14.43 7.44 28.12
C GLY A 69 -13.26 8.31 27.67
N ASN A 70 -12.47 8.77 28.66
CA ASN A 70 -11.32 9.67 28.44
C ASN A 70 -10.04 8.92 27.98
N HIS A 71 -10.08 8.22 26.86
CA HIS A 71 -8.97 7.46 26.26
C HIS A 71 -9.13 7.34 24.74
N TRP A 72 -8.10 6.84 24.04
CA TRP A 72 -8.20 6.61 22.60
C TRP A 72 -8.98 5.33 22.29
N PRO A 73 -9.75 5.25 21.19
CA PRO A 73 -10.54 4.05 20.86
C PRO A 73 -9.75 2.72 20.84
N ASN A 74 -8.47 2.75 20.46
CA ASN A 74 -7.60 1.56 20.48
C ASN A 74 -7.24 1.09 21.90
N GLU A 75 -7.36 1.93 22.92
CA GLU A 75 -7.12 1.62 24.34
C GLU A 75 -8.41 1.19 25.07
N CYS A 76 -9.55 1.14 24.35
CA CYS A 76 -10.84 0.83 24.95
C CYS A 76 -10.91 -0.60 25.48
N LYS A 77 -11.10 -0.71 26.80
CA LYS A 77 -11.26 -1.98 27.52
C LYS A 77 -12.73 -2.39 27.69
N ASP A 78 -13.66 -1.45 27.52
CA ASP A 78 -15.10 -1.71 27.67
C ASP A 78 -15.70 -2.38 26.44
N VAL A 79 -15.16 -2.06 25.25
CA VAL A 79 -15.57 -2.65 23.98
C VAL A 79 -14.35 -3.26 23.30
N ILE A 80 -14.08 -4.53 23.64
CA ILE A 80 -12.96 -5.31 23.09
C ILE A 80 -13.35 -5.99 21.78
N ASP A 81 -14.59 -6.49 21.73
CA ASP A 81 -15.10 -7.29 20.61
C ASP A 81 -15.26 -6.45 19.33
N HIS A 82 -14.76 -6.98 18.21
CA HIS A 82 -14.76 -6.31 16.92
C HIS A 82 -16.18 -6.05 16.40
N ASP A 83 -17.08 -7.03 16.54
CA ASP A 83 -18.43 -6.92 15.98
C ASP A 83 -19.25 -5.91 16.79
N LYS A 84 -19.04 -5.84 18.10
CA LYS A 84 -19.58 -4.76 18.94
C LYS A 84 -19.06 -3.38 18.52
N ARG A 85 -17.76 -3.24 18.21
CA ARG A 85 -17.21 -1.96 17.71
C ARG A 85 -17.86 -1.55 16.39
N VAL A 86 -18.02 -2.49 15.45
CA VAL A 86 -18.68 -2.24 14.16
C VAL A 86 -20.14 -1.85 14.36
N ALA A 87 -20.87 -2.51 15.26
CA ALA A 87 -22.25 -2.17 15.58
C ALA A 87 -22.38 -0.74 16.11
N ILE A 88 -21.52 -0.33 17.05
CA ILE A 88 -21.53 1.02 17.62
C ILE A 88 -21.22 2.09 16.55
N ILE A 89 -20.22 1.84 15.68
CA ILE A 89 -19.89 2.78 14.60
C ILE A 89 -21.09 2.97 13.65
N LYS A 90 -21.79 1.88 13.31
CA LYS A 90 -23.00 1.92 12.47
C LYS A 90 -24.13 2.68 13.15
N GLU A 91 -24.41 2.36 14.42
CA GLU A 91 -25.46 2.98 15.20
C GLU A 91 -25.24 4.50 15.36
N LYS A 92 -24.01 4.90 15.74
CA LYS A 92 -23.63 6.31 15.88
C LYS A 92 -23.40 7.02 14.52
N ARG A 93 -23.50 6.30 13.39
CA ARG A 93 -23.20 6.75 12.02
C ARG A 93 -21.84 7.43 11.88
N LEU A 94 -20.86 6.98 12.66
CA LEU A 94 -19.51 7.53 12.66
C LEU A 94 -18.78 7.12 11.39
N CYS A 95 -17.87 7.97 10.91
CA CYS A 95 -17.01 7.60 9.79
C CYS A 95 -16.11 6.42 10.19
N PHE A 96 -16.15 5.31 9.44
CA PHE A 96 -15.32 4.13 9.71
C PHE A 96 -13.82 4.42 9.65
N ASN A 97 -13.44 5.42 8.87
CA ASN A 97 -12.05 5.80 8.67
C ASN A 97 -11.53 6.72 9.79
N CYS A 98 -12.34 7.69 10.23
CA CYS A 98 -11.88 8.74 11.14
C CYS A 98 -12.40 8.62 12.57
N LEU A 99 -13.48 7.85 12.77
CA LEU A 99 -14.12 7.40 14.04
C LEU A 99 -14.59 8.47 15.03
N VAL A 100 -13.96 9.64 15.09
CA VAL A 100 -14.08 10.58 16.22
C VAL A 100 -14.57 11.96 15.77
N CYS A 101 -14.36 12.35 14.50
CA CYS A 101 -14.46 13.76 14.12
C CYS A 101 -15.61 14.15 13.19
N HIS A 102 -16.30 13.19 12.55
CA HIS A 102 -17.43 13.45 11.65
C HIS A 102 -18.26 12.18 11.42
N LYS A 103 -19.47 12.33 10.87
CA LYS A 103 -20.32 11.20 10.43
C LYS A 103 -19.84 10.62 9.11
N GLN A 104 -20.20 9.37 8.82
CA GLN A 104 -19.78 8.68 7.59
C GLN A 104 -20.09 9.47 6.30
N GLU A 105 -21.18 10.22 6.28
CA GLU A 105 -21.67 10.95 5.09
C GLU A 105 -20.98 12.29 4.89
N GLU A 106 -20.36 12.82 5.95
CA GLU A 106 -19.60 14.06 5.97
C GLU A 106 -18.12 13.81 5.67
N CYS A 107 -17.74 12.55 5.47
CA CYS A 107 -16.37 12.20 5.15
C CYS A 107 -16.06 12.60 3.71
N ASP A 108 -15.21 13.61 3.56
CA ASP A 108 -14.59 13.93 2.28
C ASP A 108 -13.57 12.83 1.93
N LEU A 109 -14.08 11.75 1.35
CA LEU A 109 -13.26 10.65 0.87
C LEU A 109 -12.33 11.11 -0.25
N GLU A 110 -12.68 12.12 -1.03
CA GLU A 110 -11.79 12.64 -2.08
C GLU A 110 -10.56 13.28 -1.46
N LYS A 111 -10.71 14.06 -0.39
CA LYS A 111 -9.58 14.59 0.39
C LYS A 111 -8.77 13.49 1.08
N PHE A 112 -9.40 12.41 1.53
CA PHE A 112 -8.68 11.27 2.11
C PHE A 112 -7.88 10.47 1.06
N TRP A 113 -8.47 10.25 -0.12
CA TRP A 113 -7.84 9.49 -1.23
C TRP A 113 -6.93 10.34 -2.11
N LYS A 114 -7.02 11.67 -2.04
CA LYS A 114 -5.90 12.54 -2.38
C LYS A 114 -4.80 12.18 -1.41
N LEU A 115 -3.90 11.29 -1.85
CA LEU A 115 -2.72 10.88 -1.10
C LEU A 115 -2.21 12.10 -0.33
N GLU A 116 -2.11 12.00 1.00
CA GLU A 116 -1.18 12.86 1.73
C GLU A 116 0.11 12.80 0.92
N SER A 117 0.45 13.89 0.25
CA SER A 117 1.52 13.86 -0.74
C SER A 117 2.77 13.47 0.02
N LEU A 118 3.19 12.22 -0.14
CA LEU A 118 4.46 11.68 0.36
C LEU A 118 5.61 12.31 -0.44
N GLY A 119 5.60 13.64 -0.57
CA GLY A 119 6.37 14.43 -1.51
C GLY A 119 5.99 14.24 -2.98
N ILE A 120 5.03 13.38 -3.32
CA ILE A 120 4.57 13.17 -4.70
C ILE A 120 3.36 14.07 -4.95
N ASP A 121 3.62 15.36 -5.08
CA ASP A 121 2.65 16.20 -5.78
C ASP A 121 2.73 15.79 -7.25
N ALA A 122 1.63 15.29 -7.81
CA ALA A 122 1.42 15.27 -9.25
C ALA A 122 1.27 16.72 -9.75
N LYS A 123 2.29 17.54 -9.52
CA LYS A 123 2.55 18.64 -10.44
C LYS A 123 2.78 17.93 -11.75
N GLU A 124 1.80 17.98 -12.64
CA GLU A 124 1.95 17.72 -14.05
C GLU A 124 2.99 18.72 -14.56
N GLN A 125 4.25 18.45 -14.25
CA GLN A 125 5.35 19.01 -15.00
C GLN A 125 5.10 18.42 -16.38
N ASN A 126 4.74 19.28 -17.34
CA ASN A 126 4.75 18.91 -18.75
C ASN A 126 6.22 18.64 -19.08
N ASP A 127 6.68 17.45 -18.71
CA ASP A 127 7.95 16.89 -19.10
C ASP A 127 7.67 16.16 -20.41
N PRO A 128 7.93 16.80 -21.57
CA PRO A 128 7.68 16.20 -22.87
C PRO A 128 8.40 14.85 -23.03
N ASP A 129 9.49 14.63 -22.30
CA ASP A 129 10.29 13.41 -22.36
C ASP A 129 9.70 12.28 -21.50
N LEU A 130 8.77 12.58 -20.58
CA LEU A 130 8.16 11.56 -19.72
C LEU A 130 7.29 10.58 -20.52
N ALA A 131 6.54 11.07 -21.51
CA ALA A 131 5.70 10.20 -22.34
C ALA A 131 6.55 9.27 -23.21
N GLU A 132 7.63 9.79 -23.78
CA GLU A 132 8.58 9.01 -24.57
C GLU A 132 9.34 8.01 -23.69
N SER A 133 9.78 8.41 -22.50
CA SER A 133 10.44 7.54 -21.51
C SER A 133 9.54 6.38 -21.09
N ILE A 134 8.25 6.63 -20.86
CA ILE A 134 7.27 5.58 -20.55
C ILE A 134 7.13 4.61 -21.72
N GLU A 135 6.94 5.11 -22.95
CA GLU A 135 6.80 4.25 -24.14
C GLU A 135 8.06 3.41 -24.35
N ASN A 136 9.25 4.02 -24.26
CA ASN A 136 10.52 3.32 -24.38
C ASN A 136 10.68 2.22 -23.33
N TYR A 137 10.31 2.48 -22.06
CA TYR A 137 10.34 1.46 -21.01
C TYR A 137 9.35 0.32 -21.27
N LEU A 138 8.13 0.62 -21.71
CA LEU A 138 7.14 -0.41 -22.08
C LEU A 138 7.68 -1.33 -23.20
N GLN A 139 8.39 -0.76 -24.17
CA GLN A 139 8.94 -1.50 -25.31
C GLN A 139 10.20 -2.31 -24.96
N THR A 140 11.09 -1.77 -24.14
CA THR A 140 12.44 -2.34 -23.90
C THR A 140 12.55 -3.16 -22.62
N SER A 141 11.65 -2.93 -21.66
CA SER A 141 11.81 -3.41 -20.30
C SER A 141 10.69 -4.32 -19.82
N ILE A 142 9.59 -4.46 -20.58
CA ILE A 142 8.48 -5.36 -20.27
C ILE A 142 8.40 -6.47 -21.33
N THR A 143 8.40 -7.72 -20.90
CA THR A 143 8.25 -8.89 -21.78
C THR A 143 7.20 -9.83 -21.23
N LYS A 144 6.26 -10.26 -22.09
CA LYS A 144 5.27 -11.28 -21.72
C LYS A 144 5.84 -12.67 -22.01
N LYS A 145 6.01 -13.49 -20.97
CA LYS A 145 6.46 -14.89 -21.07
C LYS A 145 5.55 -15.79 -20.24
N ASN A 146 5.04 -16.88 -20.83
CA ASN A 146 4.21 -17.86 -20.14
C ASN A 146 3.05 -17.23 -19.33
N ASN A 147 2.33 -16.30 -19.95
CA ASN A 147 1.24 -15.53 -19.35
C ASN A 147 1.63 -14.67 -18.12
N LYS A 148 2.92 -14.42 -17.91
CA LYS A 148 3.45 -13.50 -16.90
C LYS A 148 4.18 -12.34 -17.57
N TYR A 149 4.10 -11.16 -16.97
CA TYR A 149 4.93 -10.02 -17.37
C TYR A 149 6.22 -10.06 -16.56
N ILE A 150 7.35 -10.09 -17.26
CA ILE A 150 8.68 -9.90 -16.69
C ILE A 150 9.04 -8.45 -16.98
N THR A 151 9.36 -7.70 -15.94
CA THR A 151 9.72 -6.28 -16.06
C THR A 151 11.06 -6.00 -15.39
N LYS A 152 11.87 -5.12 -15.99
CA LYS A 152 13.02 -4.51 -15.30
C LYS A 152 12.50 -3.42 -14.35
N LEU A 153 13.20 -3.10 -13.28
CA LEU A 153 12.81 -1.95 -12.46
C LEU A 153 13.01 -0.64 -13.25
N PRO A 154 12.07 0.33 -13.19
CA PRO A 154 12.16 1.60 -13.90
C PRO A 154 13.13 2.55 -13.19
N TRP A 155 14.43 2.29 -13.37
CA TRP A 155 15.49 3.15 -12.86
C TRP A 155 15.58 4.45 -13.66
N ARG A 156 15.94 5.54 -12.99
CA ARG A 156 16.27 6.79 -13.67
C ARG A 156 17.71 6.70 -14.19
N GLU A 157 17.93 7.09 -15.45
CA GLU A 157 19.25 7.05 -16.08
C GLU A 157 20.26 7.97 -15.37
N ASN A 158 19.80 9.15 -14.92
CA ASN A 158 20.63 10.16 -14.23
C ASN A 158 20.45 10.13 -12.71
N ALA A 159 20.26 8.95 -12.12
CA ALA A 159 20.13 8.83 -10.66
C ALA A 159 21.48 9.13 -9.98
N PRO A 160 21.53 9.98 -8.94
CA PRO A 160 22.75 10.18 -8.18
C PRO A 160 23.15 8.88 -7.46
N GLU A 161 24.45 8.63 -7.35
CA GLU A 161 24.94 7.51 -6.55
C GLU A 161 24.48 7.65 -5.10
N LEU A 162 23.91 6.57 -4.58
CA LEU A 162 23.47 6.54 -3.19
C LEU A 162 24.67 6.19 -2.30
N PRO A 163 24.85 6.87 -1.17
CA PRO A 163 25.89 6.51 -0.22
C PRO A 163 25.64 5.10 0.33
N THR A 164 26.72 4.40 0.65
CA THR A 164 26.67 3.04 1.21
C THR A 164 25.86 3.00 2.51
N ASN A 165 24.85 2.12 2.56
CA ASN A 165 24.05 1.86 3.77
C ASN A 165 24.47 0.57 4.51
N GLU A 166 25.58 -0.04 4.09
CA GLU A 166 26.06 -1.34 4.55
C GLU A 166 26.22 -1.40 6.08
N ASP A 167 26.91 -0.45 6.70
CA ASP A 167 27.12 -0.42 8.15
C ASP A 167 25.81 -0.34 8.94
N ILE A 168 24.81 0.35 8.40
CA ILE A 168 23.49 0.47 9.02
C ILE A 168 22.72 -0.84 8.84
N ALA A 169 22.74 -1.40 7.63
CA ALA A 169 22.09 -2.66 7.32
C ALA A 169 22.66 -3.79 8.18
N LYS A 170 24.00 -3.92 8.26
CA LYS A 170 24.70 -4.90 9.07
C LYS A 170 24.33 -4.81 10.55
N ARG A 171 24.42 -3.61 11.15
CA ARG A 171 24.04 -3.40 12.56
C ARG A 171 22.58 -3.74 12.84
N ARG A 172 21.67 -3.41 11.92
CA ARG A 172 20.25 -3.76 12.03
C ARG A 172 20.05 -5.28 11.97
N THR A 173 20.71 -5.95 11.03
CA THR A 173 20.67 -7.42 10.91
C THR A 173 21.20 -8.09 12.17
N GLU A 174 22.36 -7.68 12.69
CA GLU A 174 22.92 -8.20 13.95
C GLU A 174 21.97 -7.99 15.13
N SER A 175 21.31 -6.84 15.20
CA SER A 175 20.31 -6.55 16.24
C SER A 175 19.10 -7.49 16.16
N VAL A 176 18.60 -7.74 14.94
CA VAL A 176 17.52 -8.70 14.71
C VAL A 176 17.94 -10.10 15.13
N ILE A 177 19.14 -10.55 14.73
CA ILE A 177 19.68 -11.86 15.12
C ILE A 177 19.79 -11.98 16.65
N ARG A 178 20.35 -10.97 17.33
CA ARG A 178 20.46 -10.94 18.80
C ARG A 178 19.09 -11.03 19.48
N ARG A 179 18.07 -10.34 18.93
CA ARG A 179 16.70 -10.39 19.47
C ARG A 179 16.09 -11.77 19.26
N LEU A 180 16.21 -12.35 18.07
CA LEU A 180 15.64 -13.66 17.76
C LEU A 180 16.28 -14.77 18.59
N LYS A 181 17.59 -14.71 18.87
CA LYS A 181 18.27 -15.68 19.74
C LYS A 181 17.70 -15.75 21.17
N LYS A 182 17.04 -14.70 21.65
CA LYS A 182 16.39 -14.69 22.97
C LYS A 182 15.05 -15.41 23.00
N ASP A 183 14.46 -15.68 21.84
CA ASP A 183 13.19 -16.37 21.67
C ASP A 183 13.39 -17.55 20.70
N PRO A 184 13.70 -18.76 21.22
CA PRO A 184 13.99 -19.93 20.40
C PRO A 184 12.86 -20.31 19.44
N GLU A 185 11.60 -20.09 19.84
CA GLU A 185 10.45 -20.42 19.00
C GLU A 185 10.37 -19.48 17.80
N MET A 186 10.54 -18.17 18.03
CA MET A 186 10.57 -17.17 16.96
C MET A 186 11.78 -17.37 16.04
N PHE A 187 12.96 -17.71 16.60
CA PHE A 187 14.15 -18.00 15.81
C PHE A 187 13.91 -19.16 14.83
N ARG A 188 13.30 -20.26 15.30
CA ARG A 188 12.93 -21.40 14.46
C ARG A 188 11.98 -21.01 13.33
N LYS A 189 10.91 -20.26 13.64
CA LYS A 189 9.92 -19.79 12.64
C LYS A 189 10.56 -18.95 11.53
N TYR A 190 11.48 -18.06 11.89
CA TYR A 190 12.22 -17.26 10.89
C TYR A 190 13.06 -18.15 9.97
N GLY A 191 13.77 -19.14 10.54
CA GLY A 191 14.54 -20.11 9.75
C GLY A 191 13.66 -20.88 8.76
N GLU A 192 12.52 -21.39 9.23
CA GLU A 192 11.56 -22.13 8.39
C GLU A 192 11.03 -21.28 7.23
N ILE A 193 10.67 -20.02 7.48
CA ILE A 193 10.19 -19.11 6.45
C ILE A 193 11.27 -18.81 5.42
N ILE A 194 12.52 -18.60 5.85
CA ILE A 194 13.64 -18.34 4.93
C ILE A 194 13.88 -19.56 4.05
N THR A 195 13.93 -20.76 4.64
CA THR A 195 14.10 -22.01 3.89
C THR A 195 12.94 -22.27 2.92
N ASP A 196 11.69 -22.02 3.32
CA ASP A 196 10.53 -22.13 2.40
C ASP A 196 10.67 -21.16 1.21
N GLN A 197 11.04 -19.91 1.46
CA GLN A 197 11.23 -18.93 0.39
C GLN A 197 12.36 -19.31 -0.57
N GLU A 198 13.45 -19.88 -0.04
CA GLU A 198 14.56 -20.40 -0.85
C GLU A 198 14.12 -21.59 -1.70
N GLN A 199 13.43 -22.57 -1.09
CA GLN A 199 12.91 -23.75 -1.81
C GLN A 199 11.92 -23.38 -2.92
N ARG A 200 11.12 -22.32 -2.70
CA ARG A 200 10.16 -21.82 -3.68
C ARG A 200 10.80 -20.92 -4.75
N GLY A 201 12.10 -20.66 -4.66
CA GLY A 201 12.85 -19.82 -5.59
C GLY A 201 12.46 -18.35 -5.53
N PHE A 202 11.98 -17.87 -4.38
CA PHE A 202 11.67 -16.46 -4.17
C PHE A 202 12.88 -15.66 -3.70
N ILE A 203 13.83 -16.34 -3.05
CA ILE A 203 15.11 -15.78 -2.62
C ILE A 203 16.23 -16.73 -3.05
N GLU A 204 17.43 -16.19 -3.16
CA GLU A 204 18.65 -16.92 -3.50
C GLU A 204 19.76 -16.60 -2.50
N LYS A 205 20.80 -17.43 -2.47
CA LYS A 205 22.00 -17.14 -1.67
C LYS A 205 22.78 -16.00 -2.34
N GLY A 206 23.16 -15.00 -1.54
CA GLY A 206 24.05 -13.93 -2.00
C GLY A 206 25.39 -14.50 -2.48
N ILE A 207 25.91 -13.90 -3.56
CA ILE A 207 27.18 -14.24 -4.22
C ILE A 207 28.36 -13.74 -3.39
#